data_AF-A0A1H6SRF0-F1
#
_entry.id   AF-A0A1H6SRF0-F1
#
_cell.length_a   1.000
_cell.length_b   1.000
_cell.length_c   1.000
_cell.angle_alpha   90.00
_cell.angle_beta   90.00
_cell.angle_gamma   90.00
#
_symmetry.space_group_name_H-M   'P 1'
#
loop_
_entity.id
_entity.type
_entity.pdbx_description
1 polymer ?
#
loop_
_entity_poly.entity_id
_entity_poly.type
_entity_poly.pdbx_seq_one_letter_code
_entity_poly.pdbx_strand_id
1 'polypeptide(L)'
;MACFFEIKLGTSDVIALLALLVAGLSALYARWSWREAKKANQISLLGHKKEIYDAFFELKMHMTQKAEFAELGEVSKFYYPSKNANIYLPSDLAKDIEKYFDACFWISDIHRKYGGISKDSSAECKPHIEAEKKLAPKIENEIIKLLKEAQA
;
A
#
# COMPACT_ATOMS: atom_id res chain seq x y z
N MET A 1 -13.72 37.98 -48.68
CA MET A 1 -14.33 37.73 -47.35
C MET A 1 -13.27 38.02 -46.30
N ALA A 2 -13.19 39.26 -45.83
CA ALA A 2 -12.35 39.64 -44.71
C ALA A 2 -13.27 40.29 -43.69
N CYS A 3 -13.77 39.50 -42.74
CA CYS A 3 -14.37 40.05 -41.52
C CYS A 3 -13.23 40.58 -40.67
N PHE A 4 -12.76 41.78 -40.99
CA PHE A 4 -12.02 42.60 -40.05
C PHE A 4 -13.01 43.00 -38.94
N PHE A 5 -12.84 42.39 -37.77
CA PHE A 5 -13.49 42.82 -36.55
C PHE A 5 -12.97 44.24 -36.22
N GLU A 6 -13.65 45.28 -36.68
CA GLU A 6 -13.50 46.64 -36.14
C GLU A 6 -14.16 46.66 -34.75
N ILE A 7 -13.39 46.30 -33.74
CA ILE A 7 -13.83 46.41 -32.35
C ILE A 7 -13.29 47.74 -31.81
N LYS A 8 -14.18 48.72 -31.58
CA LYS A 8 -13.85 49.89 -30.75
C LYS A 8 -13.83 49.46 -29.27
N LEU A 9 -12.75 48.83 -28.82
CA LEU A 9 -12.59 48.46 -27.41
C LEU A 9 -12.21 49.69 -26.58
N GLY A 10 -12.94 49.91 -25.48
CA GLY A 10 -12.44 50.75 -24.38
C GLY A 10 -11.30 50.05 -23.63
N THR A 11 -10.52 50.80 -22.86
CA THR A 11 -9.46 50.24 -22.00
C THR A 11 -9.99 49.16 -21.04
N SER A 12 -11.23 49.30 -20.56
CA SER A 12 -11.92 48.29 -19.75
C SER A 12 -12.17 46.97 -20.50
N ASP A 13 -12.53 47.04 -21.78
CA ASP A 13 -12.86 45.86 -22.59
C ASP A 13 -11.59 45.07 -22.93
N VAL A 14 -10.46 45.76 -23.16
CA VAL A 14 -9.16 45.11 -23.36
C VAL A 14 -8.73 44.36 -22.10
N ILE A 15 -8.91 44.97 -20.92
CA ILE A 15 -8.59 44.33 -19.63
C ILE A 15 -9.50 43.13 -19.39
N ALA A 16 -10.79 43.22 -19.71
CA ALA A 16 -11.74 42.12 -19.58
C ALA A 16 -11.39 40.94 -20.50
N LEU A 17 -11.00 41.21 -21.75
CA LEU A 17 -10.55 40.19 -22.70
C LEU A 17 -9.27 39.48 -22.21
N LEU A 18 -8.32 40.25 -21.68
CA LEU A 18 -7.09 39.69 -21.08
C LEU A 18 -7.40 38.85 -19.84
N ALA A 19 -8.29 39.33 -18.96
CA ALA A 19 -8.72 38.57 -17.78
C ALA A 19 -9.41 37.26 -18.18
N LEU A 20 -10.23 37.27 -19.23
CA LEU A 20 -10.88 36.07 -19.77
C LEU A 20 -9.87 35.07 -20.35
N LEU A 21 -8.85 35.56 -21.07
CA LEU A 21 -7.75 34.72 -21.56
C LEU A 21 -6.94 34.10 -20.41
N VAL A 22 -6.59 34.90 -19.40
CA VAL A 22 -5.88 34.41 -18.20
C VAL A 22 -6.73 33.36 -17.48
N ALA A 23 -8.01 33.62 -17.25
CA ALA A 23 -8.91 32.66 -16.61
C ALA A 23 -9.04 31.36 -17.41
N GLY A 24 -9.14 31.44 -18.74
CA GLY A 24 -9.18 30.27 -19.61
C GLY A 24 -7.90 29.44 -19.55
N LEU A 25 -6.73 30.09 -19.57
CA LEU A 25 -5.43 29.44 -19.42
C LEU A 25 -5.31 28.79 -18.04
N SER A 26 -5.69 29.49 -16.96
CA SER A 26 -5.68 28.95 -15.60
C SER A 26 -6.58 27.72 -15.47
N ALA A 27 -7.77 27.73 -16.07
CA ALA A 27 -8.68 26.58 -16.07
C ALA A 27 -8.09 25.36 -16.80
N LEU A 28 -7.40 25.59 -17.93
CA LEU A 28 -6.69 24.54 -18.67
C LEU A 28 -5.56 23.93 -17.84
N TYR A 29 -4.71 24.77 -17.25
CA TYR A 29 -3.61 24.30 -16.39
C TYR A 29 -4.11 23.60 -15.14
N ALA A 30 -5.19 24.07 -14.52
CA ALA A 30 -5.81 23.41 -13.37
C ALA A 30 -6.31 22.00 -13.75
N ARG A 31 -6.92 21.84 -14.94
CA ARG A 31 -7.38 20.53 -15.41
C ARG A 31 -6.22 19.56 -15.67
N TRP A 32 -5.10 20.05 -16.22
CA TRP A 32 -3.89 19.24 -16.38
C TRP A 32 -3.25 18.88 -15.04
N SER A 33 -3.10 19.85 -14.15
CA SER A 33 -2.57 19.63 -12.80
C SER A 33 -3.39 18.59 -12.04
N TRP A 34 -4.72 18.65 -12.13
CA TRP A 34 -5.59 17.65 -11.51
C TRP A 34 -5.36 16.23 -12.07
N ARG A 35 -5.19 16.10 -13.39
CA ARG A 35 -4.92 14.80 -14.03
C ARG A 35 -3.58 14.24 -13.60
N GLU A 36 -2.54 15.05 -13.59
CA GLU A 36 -1.20 14.63 -13.17
C GLU A 36 -1.13 14.32 -11.67
N ALA A 37 -1.80 15.12 -10.83
CA ALA A 37 -1.89 14.86 -9.39
C ALA A 37 -2.61 13.53 -9.12
N LYS A 38 -3.68 13.22 -9.85
CA LYS A 38 -4.38 11.94 -9.73
C LYS A 38 -3.48 10.78 -10.12
N LYS A 39 -2.72 10.91 -11.21
CA LYS A 39 -1.76 9.89 -11.67
C LYS A 39 -0.62 9.69 -10.67
N ALA A 40 -0.04 10.78 -10.15
CA ALA A 40 1.00 10.74 -9.13
C ALA A 40 0.50 10.06 -7.84
N ASN A 41 -0.74 10.35 -7.42
CA ASN A 41 -1.35 9.70 -6.27
C ASN A 41 -1.52 8.18 -6.49
N GLN A 42 -1.96 7.75 -7.69
CA GLN A 42 -2.06 6.33 -8.02
C GLN A 42 -0.69 5.63 -7.98
N ILE A 43 0.37 6.28 -8.48
CA ILE A 43 1.74 5.75 -8.42
C ILE A 43 2.21 5.62 -6.97
N SER A 44 1.96 6.64 -6.14
CA SER A 44 2.29 6.61 -4.70
C SER A 44 1.55 5.49 -3.96
N LEU A 45 0.26 5.31 -4.22
CA LEU A 45 -0.53 4.22 -3.65
C LEU A 45 0.01 2.84 -4.07
N LEU A 46 0.40 2.67 -5.33
CA LEU A 46 1.01 1.43 -5.79
C LEU A 46 2.36 1.18 -5.10
N GLY A 47 3.15 2.23 -4.89
CA GLY A 47 4.41 2.19 -4.14
C GLY A 47 4.20 1.61 -2.74
N HIS A 48 3.26 2.16 -1.97
CA HIS A 48 2.96 1.66 -0.62
C HIS A 48 2.44 0.22 -0.60
N LYS A 49 1.60 -0.17 -1.57
CA LYS A 49 1.15 -1.57 -1.70
C LYS A 49 2.32 -2.51 -1.96
N LYS A 50 3.27 -2.10 -2.79
CA LYS A 50 4.49 -2.88 -3.07
C LYS A 50 5.39 -2.96 -1.83
N GLU A 51 5.57 -1.88 -1.09
CA GLU A 51 6.34 -1.89 0.17
C GLU A 51 5.77 -2.90 1.18
N ILE A 52 4.44 -2.96 1.31
CA ILE A 52 3.77 -3.96 2.16
C ILE A 52 4.02 -5.39 1.63
N TYR A 53 3.96 -5.59 0.32
CA TYR A 53 4.24 -6.88 -0.31
C TYR A 53 5.67 -7.35 -0.04
N ASP A 54 6.66 -6.49 -0.28
CA ASP A 54 8.08 -6.80 -0.12
C ASP A 54 8.35 -7.18 1.35
N ALA A 55 7.84 -6.40 2.31
CA ALA A 55 7.99 -6.68 3.73
C ALA A 55 7.25 -7.97 4.18
N PHE A 56 6.07 -8.23 3.61
CA PHE A 56 5.34 -9.49 3.86
C PHE A 56 6.12 -10.68 3.33
N PHE A 57 6.69 -10.56 2.12
CA PHE A 57 7.45 -11.62 1.49
C PHE A 57 8.74 -11.91 2.27
N GLU A 58 9.44 -10.89 2.75
CA GLU A 58 10.59 -11.05 3.65
C GLU A 58 10.22 -11.84 4.91
N LEU A 59 9.13 -11.46 5.59
CA LEU A 59 8.65 -12.19 6.77
C LEU A 59 8.29 -13.64 6.42
N LYS A 60 7.55 -13.87 5.34
CA LYS A 60 7.19 -15.21 4.86
C LYS A 60 8.43 -16.06 4.60
N MET A 61 9.46 -15.50 3.97
CA MET A 61 10.70 -16.21 3.70
C MET A 61 11.45 -16.56 4.99
N HIS A 62 11.51 -15.64 5.95
CA HIS A 62 12.06 -15.89 7.27
C HIS A 62 11.30 -17.02 7.99
N MET A 63 9.97 -16.97 8.02
CA MET A 63 9.15 -18.03 8.61
C MET A 63 9.31 -19.36 7.88
N THR A 64 9.46 -19.36 6.56
CA THR A 64 9.69 -20.58 5.78
C THR A 64 11.04 -21.23 6.11
N GLN A 65 12.09 -20.42 6.30
CA GLN A 65 13.44 -20.92 6.56
C GLN A 65 13.66 -21.29 8.03
N LYS A 66 13.07 -20.52 8.94
CA LYS A 66 13.38 -20.55 10.37
C LYS A 66 12.17 -20.79 11.26
N ALA A 67 10.98 -21.11 10.75
CA ALA A 67 9.71 -21.28 11.48
C ALA A 67 9.82 -21.42 13.02
N GLU A 68 10.32 -22.58 13.48
CA GLU A 68 10.41 -22.95 14.91
C GLU A 68 11.46 -22.17 15.71
N PHE A 69 12.38 -21.53 14.99
CA PHE A 69 13.48 -20.67 15.44
C PHE A 69 13.31 -19.22 14.97
N ALA A 70 12.07 -18.79 14.72
CA ALA A 70 11.81 -17.45 14.22
C ALA A 70 12.33 -16.40 15.20
N GLU A 71 13.22 -15.54 14.71
CA GLU A 71 13.81 -14.47 15.51
C GLU A 71 12.83 -13.29 15.64
N LEU A 72 12.52 -12.90 16.88
CA LEU A 72 11.61 -11.79 17.18
C LEU A 72 12.04 -10.48 16.51
N GLY A 73 13.36 -10.23 16.42
CA GLY A 73 13.91 -9.04 15.78
C GLY A 73 13.57 -8.95 14.29
N GLU A 74 13.57 -10.08 13.58
CA GLU A 74 13.19 -10.16 12.17
C GLU A 74 11.68 -10.04 11.99
N VAL A 75 10.89 -10.74 12.84
CA VAL A 75 9.42 -10.67 12.79
C VAL A 75 8.91 -9.24 13.07
N SER A 76 9.53 -8.55 14.03
CA SER A 76 9.11 -7.20 14.46
C SER A 76 9.28 -6.14 13.37
N LYS A 77 10.14 -6.34 12.37
CA LYS A 77 10.29 -5.43 11.23
C LYS A 77 8.98 -5.27 10.44
N PHE A 78 8.13 -6.31 10.45
CA PHE A 78 6.85 -6.29 9.76
C PHE A 78 5.71 -5.62 10.56
N TYR A 79 5.95 -5.16 11.79
CA TYR A 79 4.90 -4.55 12.63
C TYR A 79 4.28 -3.30 11.98
N TYR A 80 5.08 -2.34 11.52
CA TYR A 80 4.53 -1.14 10.89
C TYR A 80 3.86 -1.44 9.53
N PRO A 81 4.45 -2.23 8.63
CA PRO A 81 3.77 -2.69 7.42
C PRO A 81 2.41 -3.36 7.69
N SER A 82 2.29 -4.19 8.73
CA SER A 82 1.03 -4.86 9.06
C SER A 82 -0.05 -3.88 9.51
N LYS A 83 0.31 -2.84 10.28
CA LYS A 83 -0.64 -1.78 10.66
C LYS A 83 -1.00 -0.85 9.50
N ASN A 84 -0.03 -0.53 8.64
CA ASN A 84 -0.24 0.31 7.47
C ASN A 84 -1.08 -0.38 6.38
N ALA A 85 -1.18 -1.71 6.39
CA ALA A 85 -2.05 -2.46 5.48
C ALA A 85 -3.50 -1.96 5.51
N ASN A 86 -4.03 -1.55 6.67
CA ASN A 86 -5.39 -1.02 6.80
C ASN A 86 -5.62 0.30 6.04
N ILE A 87 -4.56 1.01 5.67
CA ILE A 87 -4.62 2.29 4.93
C ILE A 87 -4.63 2.03 3.42
N TYR A 88 -3.80 1.08 2.96
CA TYR A 88 -3.49 0.92 1.54
C TYR A 88 -4.12 -0.32 0.89
N LEU A 89 -4.63 -1.26 1.68
CA LEU A 89 -5.18 -2.53 1.21
C LEU A 89 -6.67 -2.71 1.59
N PRO A 90 -7.40 -3.58 0.89
CA PRO A 90 -8.77 -3.94 1.29
C PRO A 90 -8.83 -4.43 2.74
N SER A 91 -9.91 -4.08 3.45
CA SER A 91 -10.05 -4.36 4.88
C SER A 91 -9.90 -5.85 5.24
N ASP A 92 -10.43 -6.75 4.41
CA ASP A 92 -10.34 -8.19 4.67
C ASP A 92 -8.89 -8.70 4.55
N LEU A 93 -8.17 -8.24 3.53
CA LEU A 93 -6.75 -8.56 3.33
C LEU A 93 -5.89 -7.97 4.46
N ALA A 94 -6.17 -6.73 4.87
CA ALA A 94 -5.44 -6.09 5.96
C ALA A 94 -5.63 -6.82 7.30
N LYS A 95 -6.86 -7.32 7.59
CA LYS A 95 -7.12 -8.17 8.76
C LYS A 95 -6.36 -9.50 8.69
N ASP A 96 -6.27 -10.10 7.51
CA ASP A 96 -5.52 -11.34 7.33
C ASP A 96 -4.01 -11.11 7.52
N ILE A 97 -3.47 -9.99 7.02
CA ILE A 97 -2.08 -9.57 7.26
C ILE A 97 -1.81 -9.35 8.75
N GLU A 98 -2.73 -8.70 9.47
CA GLU A 98 -2.61 -8.49 10.91
C GLU A 98 -2.60 -9.82 11.67
N LYS A 99 -3.54 -10.73 11.37
CA LYS A 99 -3.57 -12.08 11.98
C LYS A 99 -2.33 -12.89 11.66
N TYR A 100 -1.80 -12.77 10.44
CA TYR A 100 -0.58 -13.42 10.03
C TYR A 100 0.63 -12.89 10.83
N PHE A 101 0.75 -11.58 10.97
CA PHE A 101 1.78 -10.97 11.81
C PHE A 101 1.67 -11.44 13.26
N ASP A 102 0.48 -11.43 13.85
CA ASP A 102 0.27 -11.87 15.22
C ASP A 102 0.69 -13.34 15.40
N ALA A 103 0.34 -14.22 14.46
CA ALA A 103 0.78 -15.61 14.48
C ALA A 103 2.30 -15.74 14.46
N CYS A 104 2.99 -15.05 13.54
CA CYS A 104 4.44 -15.02 13.46
C CYS A 104 5.10 -14.46 14.73
N PHE A 105 4.51 -13.41 15.29
CA PHE A 105 4.96 -12.78 16.53
C PHE A 105 4.90 -13.79 17.69
N TRP A 106 3.77 -14.46 17.88
CA TRP A 106 3.61 -15.48 18.91
C TRP A 106 4.58 -16.65 18.75
N ILE A 107 4.80 -17.13 17.52
CA ILE A 107 5.80 -18.17 17.25
C ILE A 107 7.19 -17.71 17.72
N SER A 108 7.59 -16.49 17.37
CA SER A 108 8.90 -15.95 17.75
C SER A 108 9.02 -15.65 19.26
N ASP A 109 7.93 -15.25 19.92
CA ASP A 109 7.89 -14.99 21.36
C ASP A 109 8.01 -16.30 22.16
N ILE A 110 7.36 -17.37 21.68
CA ILE A 110 7.50 -18.71 22.24
C ILE A 110 8.94 -19.20 22.10
N HIS A 111 9.56 -19.05 20.93
CA HIS A 111 10.98 -19.39 20.73
C HIS A 111 11.87 -18.58 21.70
N ARG A 112 11.62 -17.28 21.87
CA ARG A 112 12.34 -16.43 22.84
C ARG A 112 12.20 -16.92 24.28
N LYS A 113 10.99 -17.32 24.70
CA LYS A 113 10.69 -17.75 26.07
C LYS A 113 11.27 -19.12 26.40
N TYR A 114 11.23 -20.06 25.45
CA TYR A 114 11.50 -21.48 25.71
C TYR A 114 12.74 -22.01 24.98
N GLY A 115 13.44 -21.19 24.19
CA GLY A 115 14.57 -21.61 23.36
C GLY A 115 14.17 -22.44 22.13
N GLY A 116 12.89 -22.42 21.76
CA GLY A 116 12.31 -23.17 20.63
C GLY A 116 11.04 -23.94 20.98
N ILE A 117 10.58 -24.74 20.02
CA ILE A 117 9.41 -25.60 20.19
C ILE A 117 9.83 -26.82 21.02
N SER A 118 9.47 -26.81 22.30
CA SER A 118 9.64 -27.93 23.21
C SER A 118 8.35 -28.75 23.29
N LYS A 119 8.38 -29.90 23.99
CA LYS A 119 7.17 -30.69 24.26
C LYS A 119 6.10 -29.88 25.01
N ASP A 120 6.52 -28.91 25.82
CA ASP A 120 5.64 -28.08 26.65
C ASP A 120 5.05 -26.91 25.85
N SER A 121 5.80 -26.32 24.90
CA SER A 121 5.33 -25.21 24.07
C SER A 121 4.68 -25.63 22.74
N SER A 122 4.75 -26.91 22.38
CA SER A 122 4.19 -27.45 21.13
C SER A 122 2.67 -27.26 21.02
N ALA A 123 1.93 -27.41 22.12
CA ALA A 123 0.48 -27.21 22.14
C ALA A 123 0.10 -25.74 21.93
N GLU A 124 0.87 -24.81 22.51
CA GLU A 124 0.67 -23.36 22.37
C GLU A 124 1.09 -22.85 20.98
N CYS A 125 2.14 -23.43 20.39
CA CYS A 125 2.68 -22.97 19.10
C CYS A 125 1.87 -23.47 17.89
N LYS A 126 1.29 -24.67 17.97
CA LYS A 126 0.49 -25.30 16.88
C LYS A 126 -0.55 -24.39 16.22
N PRO A 127 -1.48 -23.74 16.96
CA PRO A 127 -2.51 -22.92 16.34
C PRO A 127 -1.92 -21.74 15.56
N HIS A 128 -0.80 -21.18 16.02
CA HIS A 128 -0.13 -20.07 15.34
C HIS A 128 0.59 -20.54 14.06
N ILE A 129 1.24 -21.70 14.08
CA ILE A 129 1.85 -22.30 12.89
C ILE A 129 0.79 -22.63 11.83
N GLU A 130 -0.36 -23.18 12.25
CA GLU A 130 -1.46 -23.48 11.33
C GLU A 130 -2.04 -22.20 10.72
N ALA A 131 -2.20 -21.14 11.52
CA ALA A 131 -2.66 -19.84 11.04
C ALA A 131 -1.66 -19.23 10.04
N GLU A 132 -0.36 -19.24 10.36
CA GLU A 132 0.73 -18.77 9.49
C GLU A 132 0.67 -19.49 8.13
N LYS A 133 0.71 -20.83 8.12
CA LYS A 133 0.69 -21.65 6.90
C LYS A 133 -0.58 -21.46 6.06
N LYS A 134 -1.72 -21.25 6.71
CA LYS A 134 -3.00 -21.03 6.02
C LYS A 134 -3.09 -19.64 5.40
N LEU A 135 -2.62 -18.61 6.11
CA LEU A 135 -2.75 -17.22 5.71
C LEU A 135 -1.68 -16.82 4.68
N ALA A 136 -0.46 -17.33 4.79
CA ALA A 136 0.64 -16.99 3.88
C ALA A 136 0.29 -17.10 2.39
N PRO A 137 -0.20 -18.24 1.87
CA PRO A 137 -0.53 -18.35 0.45
C PRO A 137 -1.77 -17.53 0.06
N LYS A 138 -2.71 -17.32 0.98
CA LYS A 138 -3.90 -16.49 0.73
C LYS A 138 -3.50 -15.03 0.52
N ILE A 139 -2.73 -14.48 1.46
CA ILE A 139 -2.26 -13.10 1.45
C ILE A 139 -1.41 -12.83 0.20
N GLU A 140 -0.45 -13.71 -0.09
CA GLU A 140 0.43 -13.57 -1.26
C GLU A 140 -0.38 -13.47 -2.57
N ASN A 141 -1.33 -14.38 -2.77
CA ASN A 141 -2.16 -14.39 -3.97
C ASN A 141 -3.04 -13.13 -4.08
N GLU A 142 -3.62 -12.67 -2.98
CA GLU A 142 -4.46 -11.47 -2.97
C GLU A 142 -3.65 -10.20 -3.24
N ILE A 143 -2.46 -10.05 -2.64
CA ILE A 143 -1.59 -8.89 -2.89
C ILE A 143 -1.09 -8.91 -4.35
N ILE A 144 -0.64 -10.05 -4.86
CA ILE A 144 -0.18 -10.17 -6.27
C ILE A 144 -1.31 -9.81 -7.23
N LYS A 145 -2.54 -10.27 -6.97
CA LYS A 145 -3.71 -9.93 -7.77
C LYS A 145 -3.93 -8.42 -7.79
N LEU A 146 -3.91 -7.76 -6.63
CA LEU A 146 -4.08 -6.30 -6.52
C LEU A 146 -2.99 -5.52 -7.25
N LEU A 147 -1.75 -5.99 -7.19
CA LEU A 147 -0.63 -5.34 -7.88
C LEU A 147 -0.74 -5.49 -9.40
N LYS A 148 -1.18 -6.65 -9.90
CA LYS A 148 -1.42 -6.89 -11.34
C LYS A 148 -2.59 -6.06 -11.87
N GLU A 149 -3.70 -6.00 -11.13
CA GLU A 149 -4.87 -5.18 -11.50
C GLU A 149 -4.55 -3.70 -11.56
N ALA A 150 -3.58 -3.22 -10.77
CA ALA A 150 -3.12 -1.82 -10.80
C ALA A 150 -2.18 -1.49 -11.98
N GLN A 151 -1.68 -2.51 -12.68
CA GLN A 151 -0.83 -2.38 -13.88
C GLN A 151 -1.61 -2.53 -15.19
N ALA A 152 -2.84 -3.08 -15.13
CA ALA A 152 -3.74 -3.28 -16.27
C ALA A 152 -4.58 -2.03 -16.55
#